data_AF-A0AAJ2H3Q2-F1
#
_entry.id   AF-A0AAJ2H3Q2-F1
#
_cell.length_a   1.000
_cell.length_b   1.000
_cell.length_c   1.000
_cell.angle_alpha   90.00
_cell.angle_beta   90.00
_cell.angle_gamma   90.00
#
_symmetry.space_group_name_H-M   'P 1'
#
loop_
_entity.id
_entity.type
_entity.pdbx_description
1 polymer ?
#
loop_
_entity_poly.entity_id
_entity_poly.type
_entity_poly.pdbx_seq_one_letter_code
_entity_poly.pdbx_strand_id
1 'polypeptide(L)'
;VLAARKATREFSQTTENPYDEGLMLPKSSLDGTRETVLNEDKKKALTSLTRLQLGLSQSEQLDCIGVVKRLGLKDQADQFTPFSRVAAQGWIDDVLQDEQSKLLLEQVCDRYKTLVGLNLATNVRGNEKIYSALPFDGQFLYR
;
A
#
# COMPACT_ATOMS: atom_id res chain seq x y z
N VAL A 1 15.80 -2.14 -34.46
CA VAL A 1 17.24 -1.89 -34.20
C VAL A 1 17.54 -0.45 -33.74
N LEU A 2 17.00 0.61 -34.37
CA LEU A 2 17.24 2.01 -33.98
C LEU A 2 16.74 2.41 -32.58
N ALA A 3 15.59 1.90 -32.13
CA ALA A 3 15.03 2.22 -30.81
C ALA A 3 15.92 1.74 -29.64
N ALA A 4 16.55 0.57 -29.80
CA ALA A 4 17.47 0.02 -28.79
C ALA A 4 18.71 0.92 -28.60
N ARG A 5 19.22 1.56 -29.66
CA ARG A 5 20.37 2.49 -29.56
C ARG A 5 20.08 3.74 -28.73
N LYS A 6 18.81 4.15 -28.61
CA LYS A 6 18.43 5.30 -27.75
C LYS A 6 18.43 4.91 -26.27
N ALA A 7 18.12 3.65 -25.95
CA ALA A 7 18.08 3.14 -24.58
C ALA A 7 19.48 2.83 -24.01
N THR A 8 20.47 2.59 -24.87
CA THR A 8 21.87 2.28 -24.47
C THR A 8 22.81 3.47 -24.67
N ARG A 9 22.31 4.71 -24.67
CA ARG A 9 23.20 5.88 -24.68
C ARG A 9 23.92 5.98 -23.35
N GLU A 10 25.16 6.45 -23.37
CA GLU A 10 25.89 6.81 -22.17
C GLU A 10 25.17 7.99 -21.48
N PHE A 11 24.82 7.79 -20.21
CA PHE A 11 24.24 8.83 -19.35
C PHE A 11 25.30 9.23 -18.33
N SER A 12 25.55 10.54 -18.23
CA SER A 12 26.39 11.10 -17.18
C SER A 12 25.72 10.96 -15.82
N GLN A 13 26.52 10.70 -14.78
CA GLN A 13 26.04 10.68 -13.40
C GLN A 13 25.54 12.07 -13.00
N THR A 14 24.51 12.12 -12.13
CA THR A 14 23.94 13.38 -11.65
C THR A 14 24.92 14.18 -10.78
N THR A 15 25.88 13.51 -10.14
CA THR A 15 26.95 14.13 -9.36
C THR A 15 28.27 13.41 -9.61
N GLU A 16 29.36 14.17 -9.61
CA GLU A 16 30.73 13.65 -9.65
C GLU A 16 31.25 13.32 -8.24
N ASN A 17 30.65 13.91 -7.19
CA ASN A 17 31.03 13.69 -5.80
C ASN A 17 30.06 12.70 -5.12
N PRO A 18 30.52 11.49 -4.74
CA PRO A 18 29.67 10.50 -4.09
C PRO A 18 29.21 10.89 -2.68
N TYR A 19 29.78 11.96 -2.09
CA TYR A 19 29.44 12.46 -0.75
C TYR A 19 28.77 13.83 -0.77
N ASP A 20 28.09 14.18 -1.86
CA ASP A 20 27.25 15.37 -1.89
C ASP A 20 26.07 15.21 -0.91
N GLU A 21 26.13 15.90 0.23
CA GLU A 21 25.13 15.82 1.30
C GLU A 21 23.69 16.08 0.79
N GLY A 22 23.53 16.93 -0.23
CA GLY A 22 22.22 17.22 -0.83
C GLY A 22 21.58 16.03 -1.55
N LEU A 23 22.39 15.03 -1.90
CA LEU A 23 21.99 13.82 -2.61
C LEU A 23 22.07 12.56 -1.74
N MET A 24 22.52 12.66 -0.48
CA MET A 24 22.57 11.57 0.50
C MET A 24 21.20 11.29 1.14
N LEU A 25 20.18 11.16 0.30
CA LEU A 25 18.82 10.86 0.74
C LEU A 25 18.64 9.37 1.02
N PRO A 26 17.72 8.99 1.93
CA PRO A 26 17.32 7.59 2.08
C PRO A 26 16.72 7.03 0.79
N LYS A 27 16.97 5.75 0.53
CA LYS A 27 16.35 5.02 -0.57
C LYS A 27 14.88 4.73 -0.29
N SER A 28 14.09 4.63 -1.35
CA SER A 28 12.72 4.14 -1.24
C SER A 28 12.72 2.69 -0.76
N SER A 29 11.85 2.42 0.22
CA SER A 29 11.59 1.08 0.73
C SER A 29 10.80 0.17 -0.22
N LEU A 30 10.19 0.73 -1.28
CA LEU A 30 9.37 -0.04 -2.21
C LEU A 30 10.22 -0.88 -3.18
N ASP A 31 11.28 -0.29 -3.73
CA ASP A 31 12.18 -0.95 -4.68
C ASP A 31 13.68 -0.74 -4.43
N GLY A 32 14.05 0.16 -3.50
CA GLY A 32 15.45 0.45 -3.17
C GLY A 32 16.24 1.17 -4.27
N THR A 33 15.63 1.46 -5.43
CA THR A 33 16.34 1.93 -6.62
C THR A 33 16.51 3.45 -6.63
N ARG A 34 15.49 4.18 -6.18
CA ARG A 34 15.42 5.65 -6.21
C ARG A 34 15.41 6.23 -4.81
N GLU A 35 15.83 7.49 -4.71
CA GLU A 35 15.77 8.24 -3.47
C GLU A 35 14.33 8.59 -3.07
N THR A 36 14.14 8.78 -1.77
CA THR A 36 12.89 9.28 -1.21
C THR A 36 12.59 10.70 -1.69
N VAL A 37 11.31 10.98 -1.91
CA VAL A 37 10.81 12.35 -2.07
C VAL A 37 10.11 12.87 -0.83
N LEU A 38 10.04 12.04 0.22
CA LEU A 38 9.46 12.40 1.50
C LEU A 38 10.50 13.17 2.31
N ASN A 39 10.15 14.39 2.71
CA ASN A 39 11.00 15.16 3.62
C ASN A 39 10.59 14.84 5.06
N GLU A 40 11.34 13.97 5.72
CA GLU A 40 11.09 13.58 7.12
C GLU A 40 12.10 14.16 8.11
N ASP A 41 12.70 15.30 7.75
CA ASP A 41 13.52 16.04 8.70
C ASP A 41 12.64 16.46 9.91
N LYS A 42 13.24 16.50 11.11
CA LYS A 42 12.53 16.80 12.37
C LYS A 42 11.67 18.08 12.35
N LYS A 43 11.90 19.00 11.41
CA LYS A 43 11.16 20.26 11.24
C LYS A 43 10.05 20.20 10.19
N LYS A 44 10.03 19.19 9.30
CA LYS A 44 9.12 19.08 8.15
C LYS A 44 8.44 17.71 8.03
N ALA A 45 8.39 16.94 9.11
CA ALA A 45 7.76 15.64 9.12
C ALA A 45 6.32 15.66 8.57
N LEU A 46 5.97 14.63 7.82
CA LEU A 46 4.63 14.45 7.28
C LEU A 46 3.59 14.40 8.39
N THR A 47 2.43 15.01 8.15
CA THR A 47 1.30 14.90 9.07
C THR A 47 0.80 13.45 9.14
N SER A 48 0.24 13.03 10.28
CA SER A 48 -0.30 11.68 10.44
C SER A 48 -1.34 11.34 9.37
N LEU A 49 -2.13 12.32 8.94
CA LEU A 49 -3.10 12.17 7.85
C LEU A 49 -2.41 11.87 6.52
N THR A 50 -1.33 12.58 6.20
CA THR A 50 -0.57 12.35 4.94
C THR A 50 0.09 10.98 4.96
N ARG A 51 0.65 10.56 6.10
CA ARG A 51 1.22 9.20 6.26
C ARG A 51 0.17 8.13 6.05
N LEU A 52 -1.02 8.31 6.63
CA LEU A 52 -2.15 7.40 6.47
C LEU A 52 -2.60 7.33 5.00
N GLN A 53 -2.74 8.48 4.32
CA GLN A 53 -3.13 8.51 2.90
C GLN A 53 -2.12 7.82 1.98
N LEU A 54 -0.84 7.85 2.33
CA LEU A 54 0.22 7.15 1.61
C LEU A 54 0.36 5.67 2.04
N GLY A 55 -0.32 5.24 3.11
CA GLY A 55 -0.18 3.90 3.68
C GLY A 55 1.22 3.61 4.18
N LEU A 56 1.90 4.62 4.75
CA LEU A 56 3.28 4.52 5.24
C LEU A 56 3.33 3.90 6.64
N SER A 57 4.14 2.85 6.78
CA SER A 57 4.62 2.34 8.06
C SER A 57 5.68 3.27 8.69
N GLN A 58 6.07 3.00 9.93
CA GLN A 58 7.08 3.79 10.62
C GLN A 58 8.43 3.67 9.89
N SER A 59 9.07 4.80 9.61
CA SER A 59 10.34 4.89 8.87
C SER A 59 10.28 4.46 7.39
N GLU A 60 9.09 4.15 6.85
CA GLU A 60 8.92 3.85 5.42
C GLU A 60 9.22 5.07 4.56
N GLN A 61 9.96 4.87 3.47
CA GLN A 61 10.37 5.91 2.52
C GLN A 61 9.87 5.59 1.12
N LEU A 62 9.39 6.60 0.37
CA LEU A 62 8.84 6.44 -0.99
C LEU A 62 9.50 7.41 -1.96
N ASP A 63 9.81 6.90 -3.16
CA ASP A 63 10.21 7.70 -4.30
C ASP A 63 8.98 8.27 -5.03
N CYS A 64 9.20 9.06 -6.09
CA CYS A 64 8.13 9.59 -6.94
C CYS A 64 7.15 8.51 -7.41
N ILE A 65 7.69 7.37 -7.88
CA ILE A 65 6.85 6.30 -8.46
C ILE A 65 6.04 5.63 -7.34
N GLY A 66 6.63 5.39 -6.18
CA GLY A 66 5.95 4.87 -5.00
C GLY A 66 4.78 5.75 -4.57
N VAL A 67 4.99 7.08 -4.49
CA VAL A 67 3.90 8.03 -4.18
C VAL A 67 2.79 7.97 -5.22
N VAL A 68 3.13 7.96 -6.52
CA VAL A 68 2.14 7.85 -7.61
C VAL A 68 1.38 6.53 -7.54
N LYS A 69 2.04 5.40 -7.27
CA LYS A 69 1.38 4.10 -7.12
C LYS A 69 0.40 4.07 -5.95
N ARG A 70 0.78 4.66 -4.80
CA ARG A 70 -0.07 4.69 -3.59
C ARG A 70 -1.28 5.62 -3.74
N LEU A 71 -1.12 6.78 -4.39
CA LEU A 71 -2.19 7.79 -4.49
C LEU A 71 -2.98 7.75 -5.79
N GLY A 72 -2.34 7.36 -6.90
CA GLY A 72 -2.89 7.49 -8.26
C GLY A 72 -3.73 6.30 -8.72
N LEU A 73 -3.76 5.20 -7.98
CA LEU A 73 -4.47 3.98 -8.35
C LEU A 73 -5.67 3.67 -7.44
N LYS A 74 -6.24 4.68 -6.77
CA LYS A 74 -7.36 4.47 -5.82
C LYS A 74 -8.55 3.75 -6.44
N ASP A 75 -8.93 4.09 -7.67
CA ASP A 75 -10.04 3.45 -8.36
C ASP A 75 -9.73 2.01 -8.82
N GLN A 76 -8.44 1.66 -8.88
CA GLN A 76 -7.96 0.32 -9.21
C GLN A 76 -7.54 -0.46 -7.96
N ALA A 77 -7.65 0.13 -6.76
CA ALA A 77 -7.18 -0.48 -5.52
C ALA A 77 -7.88 -1.82 -5.23
N ASP A 78 -9.16 -1.95 -5.58
CA ASP A 78 -9.93 -3.19 -5.46
C ASP A 78 -9.34 -4.36 -6.27
N GLN A 79 -8.52 -4.09 -7.31
CA GLN A 79 -7.83 -5.12 -8.09
C GLN A 79 -6.62 -5.71 -7.36
N PHE A 80 -6.05 -4.96 -6.41
CA PHE A 80 -4.90 -5.39 -5.63
C PHE A 80 -5.38 -5.96 -4.30
N THR A 81 -5.59 -7.28 -4.27
CA THR A 81 -5.99 -7.97 -3.04
C THR A 81 -4.83 -7.95 -2.04
N PRO A 82 -4.99 -7.37 -0.84
CA PRO A 82 -3.97 -7.41 0.20
C PRO A 82 -3.65 -8.84 0.64
N PHE A 83 -2.39 -9.10 0.96
CA PHE A 83 -1.96 -10.43 1.43
C PHE A 83 -2.72 -10.88 2.69
N SER A 84 -2.96 -9.97 3.64
CA SER A 84 -3.80 -10.18 4.82
C SER A 84 -5.18 -10.74 4.46
N ARG A 85 -5.82 -10.24 3.40
CA ARG A 85 -7.10 -10.79 2.93
C ARG A 85 -6.93 -12.20 2.42
N VAL A 86 -5.94 -12.45 1.56
CA VAL A 86 -5.69 -13.78 0.99
C VAL A 86 -5.46 -14.81 2.10
N ALA A 87 -4.63 -14.46 3.08
CA ALA A 87 -4.30 -15.32 4.21
C ALA A 87 -5.51 -15.60 5.11
N ALA A 88 -6.46 -14.67 5.22
CA ALA A 88 -7.64 -14.83 6.07
C ALA A 88 -8.71 -15.72 5.44
N GLN A 89 -8.61 -16.02 4.13
CA GLN A 89 -9.69 -16.68 3.39
C GLN A 89 -10.06 -18.05 3.95
N GLY A 90 -9.06 -18.92 4.20
CA GLY A 90 -9.35 -20.26 4.72
C GLY A 90 -10.07 -20.23 6.06
N TRP A 91 -9.70 -19.32 6.95
CA TRP A 91 -10.39 -19.14 8.24
C TRP A 91 -11.83 -18.65 8.07
N ILE A 92 -12.07 -17.75 7.10
CA ILE A 92 -13.42 -17.26 6.80
C ILE A 92 -14.29 -18.38 6.22
N ASP A 93 -13.74 -19.24 5.37
CA ASP A 93 -14.46 -20.39 4.81
C ASP A 93 -14.93 -21.35 5.91
N ASP A 94 -14.11 -21.56 6.95
CA ASP A 94 -14.48 -22.35 8.13
C ASP A 94 -15.54 -21.64 8.98
N VAL A 95 -15.39 -20.34 9.22
CA VAL A 95 -16.38 -19.51 9.96
C VAL A 95 -17.76 -19.55 9.32
N LEU A 96 -17.83 -19.60 7.99
CA LEU A 96 -19.08 -19.66 7.24
C LEU A 96 -19.82 -21.01 7.38
N GLN A 97 -19.17 -22.07 7.88
CA GLN A 97 -19.82 -23.36 8.10
C GLN A 97 -20.67 -23.39 9.38
N ASP A 98 -20.44 -22.45 10.31
CA ASP A 98 -21.16 -22.34 11.57
C ASP A 98 -22.07 -21.10 11.57
N GLU A 99 -23.38 -21.29 11.73
CA GLU A 99 -24.36 -20.20 11.64
C GLU A 99 -24.17 -19.13 12.74
N GLN A 100 -23.70 -19.52 13.93
CA GLN A 100 -23.41 -18.56 14.99
C GLN A 100 -22.20 -17.68 14.64
N SER A 101 -21.12 -18.29 14.13
CA SER A 101 -19.90 -17.60 13.72
C SER A 101 -20.12 -16.72 12.49
N LYS A 102 -20.95 -17.17 11.56
CA LYS A 102 -21.41 -16.37 10.41
C LYS A 102 -22.16 -15.10 10.83
N LEU A 103 -23.05 -15.18 11.82
CA LEU A 103 -23.73 -14.01 12.35
C LEU A 103 -22.74 -13.01 13.00
N LEU A 104 -21.70 -13.51 13.67
CA LEU A 104 -20.63 -12.66 14.20
C LEU A 104 -19.82 -12.00 13.07
N LEU A 105 -19.54 -12.73 11.99
CA LEU A 105 -18.85 -12.17 10.82
C LEU A 105 -19.66 -11.04 10.17
N GLU A 106 -20.98 -11.15 10.08
CA GLU A 106 -21.85 -10.08 9.59
C GLU A 106 -21.75 -8.81 10.45
N GLN A 107 -21.70 -8.96 11.78
CA GLN A 107 -21.49 -7.83 12.69
C GLN A 107 -20.11 -7.19 12.48
N VAL A 108 -19.06 -8.00 12.27
CA VAL A 108 -17.72 -7.50 11.94
C VAL A 108 -17.75 -6.71 10.62
N CYS A 109 -18.43 -7.23 9.59
CA CYS A 109 -18.63 -6.55 8.32
C CYS A 109 -19.30 -5.18 8.49
N ASP A 110 -20.32 -5.08 9.34
CA ASP A 110 -20.99 -3.80 9.60
C ASP A 110 -20.09 -2.78 10.29
N ARG A 111 -19.24 -3.22 11.23
CA ARG A 111 -18.22 -2.35 11.84
C ARG A 111 -17.17 -1.91 10.81
N TYR A 112 -16.74 -2.81 9.93
CA TYR A 112 -15.82 -2.48 8.85
C TYR A 112 -16.37 -1.42 7.90
N LYS A 113 -17.67 -1.47 7.55
CA LYS A 113 -18.30 -0.43 6.71
C LYS A 113 -18.12 0.98 7.30
N THR A 114 -18.19 1.12 8.63
CA THR A 114 -17.91 2.40 9.30
C THR A 114 -16.44 2.82 9.12
N LEU A 115 -15.50 1.89 9.27
CA LEU A 115 -14.06 2.17 9.08
C LEU A 115 -13.74 2.57 7.64
N VAL A 116 -14.34 1.88 6.66
CA VAL A 116 -14.21 2.23 5.25
C VAL A 116 -14.77 3.63 4.98
N GLY A 117 -15.94 3.97 5.53
CA GLY A 117 -16.52 5.32 5.43
C GLY A 117 -15.63 6.42 6.02
N LEU A 118 -14.79 6.08 6.99
CA LEU A 118 -13.80 6.98 7.60
C LEU A 118 -12.43 6.95 6.90
N ASN A 119 -12.27 6.21 5.80
CA ASN A 119 -10.99 5.96 5.11
C ASN A 119 -9.92 5.31 6.01
N LEU A 120 -10.34 4.50 6.98
CA LEU A 120 -9.46 3.74 7.89
C LEU A 120 -9.27 2.28 7.47
N ALA A 121 -10.11 1.79 6.55
CA ALA A 121 -10.02 0.47 5.93
C ALA A 121 -10.35 0.57 4.44
N THR A 122 -9.89 -0.40 3.67
CA THR A 122 -10.17 -0.50 2.23
C THR A 122 -11.17 -1.61 1.95
N ASN A 123 -11.99 -1.41 0.92
CA ASN A 123 -12.76 -2.50 0.34
C ASN A 123 -11.81 -3.42 -0.41
N VAL A 124 -12.12 -4.72 -0.37
CA VAL A 124 -11.38 -5.76 -1.09
C VAL A 124 -12.39 -6.79 -1.56
N ARG A 125 -12.84 -6.65 -2.81
CA ARG A 125 -13.77 -7.59 -3.41
C ARG A 125 -13.05 -8.72 -4.16
N GLY A 126 -11.81 -8.45 -4.59
CA GLY A 126 -11.07 -9.34 -5.46
C GLY A 126 -11.68 -9.44 -6.86
N ASN A 127 -10.99 -10.15 -7.75
CA ASN A 127 -11.52 -10.47 -9.07
C ASN A 127 -12.83 -11.25 -8.92
N GLU A 128 -13.81 -10.98 -9.78
CA GLU A 128 -15.11 -11.65 -9.78
C GLU A 128 -15.87 -11.60 -8.44
N LYS A 129 -15.48 -10.70 -7.53
CA LYS A 129 -16.05 -10.56 -6.18
C LYS A 129 -15.90 -11.80 -5.29
N ILE A 130 -14.85 -12.60 -5.48
CA ILE A 130 -14.61 -13.84 -4.70
C ILE A 130 -14.56 -13.62 -3.17
N TYR A 131 -14.26 -12.40 -2.70
CA TYR A 131 -14.19 -12.08 -1.28
C TYR A 131 -15.49 -11.48 -0.71
N SER A 132 -16.65 -11.75 -1.32
CA SER A 132 -17.92 -11.13 -0.94
C SER A 132 -18.36 -11.38 0.51
N ALA A 133 -17.94 -12.50 1.13
CA ALA A 133 -18.28 -12.82 2.53
C ALA A 133 -17.62 -11.87 3.55
N LEU A 134 -16.43 -11.36 3.23
CA LEU A 134 -15.75 -10.31 3.97
C LEU A 134 -15.04 -9.41 2.94
N PRO A 135 -15.74 -8.39 2.41
CA PRO A 135 -15.26 -7.60 1.27
C PRO A 135 -14.33 -6.46 1.71
N PHE A 136 -13.42 -6.73 2.65
CA PHE A 136 -12.54 -5.74 3.29
C PHE A 136 -11.14 -6.32 3.54
N ASP A 137 -10.13 -5.47 3.74
CA ASP A 137 -8.80 -5.94 4.18
C ASP A 137 -8.90 -6.81 5.45
N GLY A 138 -8.20 -7.95 5.47
CA GLY A 138 -8.15 -8.86 6.61
C GLY A 138 -7.25 -8.42 7.77
N GLN A 139 -6.56 -7.28 7.68
CA GLN A 139 -5.54 -6.86 8.65
C GLN A 139 -6.04 -6.84 10.10
N PHE A 140 -7.26 -6.36 10.36
CA PHE A 140 -7.82 -6.32 11.73
C PHE A 140 -8.29 -7.67 12.27
N LEU A 141 -8.23 -8.74 11.48
CA LEU A 141 -8.46 -10.10 11.95
C LEU A 141 -7.20 -10.70 12.61
N TYR A 142 -6.05 -10.08 12.39
CA TYR A 142 -4.78 -10.48 12.97
C TYR A 142 -4.46 -9.61 14.19
N ARG A 143 -3.72 -10.18 15.13
CA ARG A 143 -3.28 -9.53 16.37
C ARG A 143 -1.83 -9.09 16.28
#